data_AF-A0A1I7TNL0-F1
#
_entry.id   AF-A0A1I7TNL0-F1
#
_cell.length_a   1.000
_cell.length_b   1.000
_cell.length_c   1.000
_cell.angle_alpha   90.00
_cell.angle_beta   90.00
_cell.angle_gamma   90.00
#
_symmetry.space_group_name_H-M   'P 1'
#
loop_
_entity.id
_entity.type
_entity.pdbx_description
1 polymer ?
#
loop_
_entity_poly.entity_id
_entity_poly.type
_entity_poly.pdbx_seq_one_letter_code
_entity_poly.pdbx_strand_id
1 'polypeptide(L)'
;MTKFLEQEFICYELFGIDIILDEDLKPWLLEINISPSLHSGTPLDVSVKAPLAKDVLNLAGIYVPPSFDKLHTADYSTRPRNRNKTREQLVKEASWVAAYKDQSGVIDNRIFKRLTPEDTRALVEFEDELERAGDFKLVFPTPQTTHYQRYFIEPLYMNILLQQWQIAQEGDRSIGISRLEQLCRQKHMQSDQDEKI
;
A
#
# COMPACT_ATOMS: atom_id res chain seq x y z
N MET A 1 11.12 22.39 -12.96
CA MET A 1 9.87 21.81 -13.49
C MET A 1 9.44 20.63 -12.61
N THR A 2 9.24 20.92 -11.33
CA THR A 2 8.80 20.01 -10.25
C THR A 2 8.02 20.81 -9.20
N LYS A 3 7.54 21.99 -9.59
CA LYS A 3 6.80 22.97 -8.77
C LYS A 3 5.28 22.92 -9.01
N PHE A 4 4.78 21.89 -9.69
CA PHE A 4 3.37 21.78 -10.11
C PHE A 4 2.72 20.43 -9.79
N LEU A 5 3.32 19.61 -8.92
CA LEU A 5 2.64 18.42 -8.41
C LEU A 5 2.06 18.77 -7.04
N GLU A 6 0.90 19.45 -7.07
CA GLU A 6 0.04 19.59 -5.90
C GLU A 6 -0.99 18.45 -5.94
N GLN A 7 -0.61 17.29 -5.40
CA GLN A 7 -1.44 16.35 -4.64
C GLN A 7 -0.80 14.95 -4.61
N GLU A 8 -0.34 14.51 -3.44
CA GLU A 8 -0.11 13.08 -3.15
C GLU A 8 -1.46 12.45 -2.81
N PHE A 9 -2.26 12.15 -3.84
CA PHE A 9 -3.35 11.19 -3.70
C PHE A 9 -2.77 9.79 -3.51
N ILE A 10 -3.52 8.91 -2.85
CA ILE A 10 -3.26 7.47 -2.94
C ILE A 10 -3.65 7.07 -4.37
N CYS A 11 -2.67 7.01 -5.27
CA CYS A 11 -2.88 6.64 -6.66
C CYS A 11 -2.79 5.12 -6.80
N TYR A 12 -3.87 4.51 -7.27
CA TYR A 12 -3.89 3.12 -7.72
C TYR A 12 -3.82 3.10 -9.25
N GLU A 13 -3.03 2.16 -9.78
CA GLU A 13 -2.87 2.00 -11.21
C GLU A 13 -2.92 0.51 -11.56
N LEU A 14 -3.74 0.17 -12.55
CA LEU A 14 -3.89 -1.18 -13.06
C LEU A 14 -3.04 -1.32 -14.32
N PHE A 15 -1.99 -2.14 -14.24
CA PHE A 15 -1.16 -2.47 -15.39
C PHE A 15 -1.61 -3.79 -16.04
N GLY A 16 -1.64 -3.82 -17.37
CA GLY A 16 -1.69 -5.06 -18.15
C GLY A 16 -0.27 -5.49 -18.48
N ILE A 17 0.10 -6.72 -18.16
CA ILE A 17 1.45 -7.25 -18.43
C ILE A 17 1.33 -8.37 -19.45
N ASP A 18 1.95 -8.17 -20.60
CA ASP A 18 1.95 -9.16 -21.67
C ASP A 18 3.19 -10.04 -21.53
N ILE A 19 2.95 -11.33 -21.26
CA ILE A 19 3.98 -12.33 -20.99
C ILE A 19 3.86 -13.44 -22.02
N ILE A 20 4.99 -13.81 -22.64
CA ILE A 20 5.10 -15.02 -23.46
C ILE A 20 5.90 -16.09 -22.71
N LEU A 21 5.51 -17.35 -22.86
CA LEU A 21 6.26 -18.50 -22.34
C LEU A 21 7.03 -19.16 -23.48
N ASP A 22 8.30 -19.50 -23.25
CA ASP A 22 9.08 -20.31 -24.19
C ASP A 22 8.85 -21.82 -24.00
N GLU A 23 9.58 -22.65 -24.75
CA GLU A 23 9.49 -24.11 -24.69
C GLU A 23 9.81 -24.71 -23.31
N ASP A 24 10.56 -23.98 -22.48
CA ASP A 24 10.93 -24.36 -21.12
C ASP A 24 10.00 -23.74 -20.06
N LEU A 25 8.88 -23.13 -20.48
CA LEU A 25 7.92 -22.39 -19.65
C LEU A 25 8.54 -21.19 -18.92
N LYS A 26 9.64 -20.64 -19.43
CA LYS A 26 10.22 -19.42 -18.87
C LYS A 26 9.41 -18.21 -19.34
N PRO A 27 8.98 -17.32 -18.41
CA PRO A 27 8.25 -16.12 -18.77
C PRO A 27 9.19 -15.03 -19.33
N TRP A 28 8.79 -14.45 -20.45
CA TRP A 28 9.42 -13.30 -21.08
C TRP A 28 8.42 -12.15 -21.13
N LEU A 29 8.80 -11.02 -20.53
CA LEU A 29 8.02 -9.79 -20.58
C LEU A 29 8.09 -9.20 -21.99
N LEU A 30 6.94 -8.94 -22.59
CA LEU A 30 6.83 -8.29 -23.90
C LEU A 30 6.59 -6.78 -23.74
N GLU A 31 5.51 -6.43 -23.05
CA GLU A 31 5.13 -5.04 -22.83
C GLU A 31 4.34 -4.88 -21.52
N ILE A 32 4.29 -3.61 -21.08
CA ILE A 32 3.48 -3.18 -19.95
C ILE A 32 2.52 -2.11 -20.45
N ASN A 33 1.24 -2.40 -20.37
CA ASN A 33 0.14 -1.53 -20.74
C ASN A 33 -0.34 -0.74 -19.52
N ILE A 34 -0.23 0.58 -19.59
CA ILE A 34 -0.67 1.52 -18.53
C ILE A 34 -2.20 1.67 -18.51
N SER A 35 -2.86 1.32 -19.62
CA SER A 35 -4.33 1.36 -19.73
C SER A 35 -4.84 0.09 -20.40
N PRO A 36 -4.87 -1.05 -19.67
CA PRO A 36 -5.37 -2.31 -20.24
C PRO A 36 -6.87 -2.22 -20.53
N SER A 37 -7.32 -2.90 -21.59
CA SER A 37 -8.72 -2.88 -22.00
C SER A 37 -9.63 -3.65 -21.04
N LEU A 38 -10.53 -2.92 -20.37
CA LEU A 38 -11.62 -3.48 -19.58
C LEU A 38 -12.92 -3.70 -20.39
N HIS A 39 -12.90 -3.45 -21.70
CA HIS A 39 -14.05 -3.75 -22.56
C HIS A 39 -14.34 -5.26 -22.54
N SER A 40 -15.61 -5.61 -22.31
CA SER A 40 -16.05 -7.01 -22.18
C SER A 40 -17.01 -7.36 -23.31
N GLY A 41 -16.48 -7.93 -24.40
CA GLY A 41 -17.24 -8.30 -25.59
C GLY A 41 -17.75 -9.74 -25.57
N THR A 42 -17.15 -10.60 -24.74
CA THR A 42 -17.49 -12.02 -24.62
C THR A 42 -17.86 -12.41 -23.18
N PRO A 43 -18.58 -13.52 -22.95
CA PRO A 43 -18.84 -14.03 -21.61
C PRO A 43 -17.55 -14.34 -20.82
N LEU A 44 -16.49 -14.77 -21.52
CA LEU A 44 -15.18 -15.02 -20.89
C LEU A 44 -14.54 -13.71 -20.41
N ASP A 45 -14.57 -12.66 -21.23
CA ASP A 45 -14.09 -11.33 -20.82
C ASP A 45 -14.81 -10.87 -19.56
N VAL A 46 -16.13 -11.01 -19.51
CA VAL A 46 -16.93 -10.63 -18.33
C VAL A 46 -16.49 -11.42 -17.11
N SER A 47 -16.31 -12.74 -17.24
CA SER A 47 -15.94 -13.60 -16.10
C SER A 47 -14.55 -13.30 -15.51
N VAL A 48 -13.65 -12.68 -16.29
CA VAL A 48 -12.30 -12.33 -15.84
C VAL A 48 -12.21 -10.85 -15.44
N LYS A 49 -12.72 -9.95 -16.28
CA LYS A 49 -12.55 -8.50 -16.13
C LYS A 49 -13.47 -7.89 -15.09
N ALA A 50 -14.69 -8.43 -14.89
CA ALA A 50 -15.61 -7.88 -13.91
C ALA A 50 -15.13 -8.13 -12.46
N PRO A 51 -14.68 -9.35 -12.08
CA PRO A 51 -14.05 -9.56 -10.77
C PRO A 51 -12.79 -8.71 -10.58
N LEU A 52 -11.93 -8.62 -11.60
CA LEU A 52 -10.73 -7.77 -11.59
C LEU A 52 -11.07 -6.31 -11.26
N ALA A 53 -12.02 -5.71 -12.01
CA ALA A 53 -12.42 -4.33 -11.78
C ALA A 53 -13.01 -4.11 -10.37
N LYS A 54 -13.84 -5.05 -9.90
CA LYS A 54 -14.40 -5.03 -8.55
C LYS A 54 -13.29 -5.06 -7.48
N ASP A 55 -12.30 -5.94 -7.62
CA ASP A 55 -11.20 -6.05 -6.64
C ASP A 55 -10.25 -4.84 -6.69
N VAL A 56 -10.00 -4.24 -7.86
CA VAL A 56 -9.25 -2.96 -7.97
C VAL A 56 -9.95 -1.84 -7.19
N LEU A 57 -11.27 -1.73 -7.30
CA LEU A 57 -12.05 -0.71 -6.57
C LEU A 57 -12.06 -0.98 -5.06
N ASN A 58 -12.12 -2.26 -4.65
CA ASN A 58 -12.00 -2.65 -3.24
C ASN A 58 -10.63 -2.27 -2.66
N LEU A 59 -9.55 -2.60 -3.36
CA LEU A 59 -8.19 -2.21 -2.97
C LEU A 59 -8.08 -0.70 -2.81
N ALA A 60 -8.60 0.05 -3.78
CA ALA A 60 -8.66 1.51 -3.74
C ALA A 60 -9.45 2.10 -2.56
N GLY A 61 -10.16 1.27 -1.81
CA GLY A 61 -10.94 1.69 -0.64
C GLY A 61 -12.17 2.50 -1.02
N ILE A 62 -12.68 2.35 -2.24
CA ILE A 62 -13.86 3.09 -2.71
C ILE A 62 -15.10 2.46 -2.07
N TYR A 63 -15.70 3.21 -1.13
CA TYR A 63 -16.90 2.76 -0.44
C TYR A 63 -18.16 3.07 -1.25
N VAL A 64 -18.89 2.03 -1.61
CA VAL A 64 -20.23 2.17 -2.19
C VAL A 64 -21.27 2.07 -1.06
N PRO A 65 -22.10 3.09 -0.85
CA PRO A 65 -23.13 3.02 0.18
C PRO A 65 -24.09 1.85 -0.05
N PRO A 66 -24.59 1.20 1.01
CA PRO A 66 -25.45 0.02 0.90
C PRO A 66 -26.85 0.32 0.34
N SER A 67 -27.21 1.60 0.15
CA SER A 67 -28.50 2.04 -0.37
C SER A 67 -28.30 2.87 -1.63
N PHE A 68 -28.99 2.48 -2.71
CA PHE A 68 -29.02 3.21 -3.97
C PHE A 68 -29.52 4.65 -3.80
N ASP A 69 -30.40 4.90 -2.83
CA ASP A 69 -30.90 6.25 -2.53
C ASP A 69 -29.79 7.17 -2.00
N LYS A 70 -28.70 6.61 -1.46
CA LYS A 70 -27.54 7.37 -0.96
C LYS A 70 -26.40 7.45 -1.97
N LEU A 71 -26.55 6.87 -3.16
CA LEU A 71 -25.49 6.83 -4.18
C LEU A 71 -25.12 8.23 -4.68
N HIS A 72 -26.09 9.14 -4.75
CA HIS A 72 -25.91 10.52 -5.22
C HIS A 72 -25.17 11.44 -4.23
N THR A 73 -25.09 11.03 -2.95
CA THR A 73 -24.36 11.75 -1.90
C THR A 73 -23.09 11.01 -1.44
N ALA A 74 -22.78 9.88 -2.08
CA ALA A 74 -21.62 9.07 -1.75
C ALA A 74 -20.33 9.83 -2.07
N ASP A 75 -19.43 9.88 -1.09
CA ASP A 75 -18.07 10.37 -1.31
C ASP A 75 -17.19 9.20 -1.74
N TYR A 76 -16.91 9.13 -3.04
CA TYR A 76 -15.98 8.15 -3.63
C TYR A 76 -14.54 8.63 -3.63
N SER A 77 -14.23 9.76 -2.96
CA SER A 77 -12.87 10.27 -2.92
C SER A 77 -11.96 9.32 -2.15
N THR A 78 -10.85 8.95 -2.78
CA THR A 78 -9.71 8.37 -2.10
C THR A 78 -9.05 9.50 -1.32
N ARG A 79 -9.22 9.53 0.00
CA ARG A 79 -8.78 10.65 0.84
C ARG A 79 -7.29 10.95 0.58
N PRO A 80 -6.91 12.15 0.13
CA PRO A 80 -5.51 12.47 -0.08
C PRO A 80 -4.78 12.46 1.25
N ARG A 81 -3.59 11.83 1.29
CA ARG A 81 -2.67 11.94 2.42
C ARG A 81 -1.90 13.25 2.35
N ASN A 82 -2.62 14.37 2.32
CA ASN A 82 -1.97 15.68 2.24
C ASN A 82 -1.72 16.26 3.63
N ARG A 83 -1.02 15.50 4.49
CA ARG A 83 -0.55 15.98 5.80
C ARG A 83 0.93 16.27 5.71
N ASN A 84 1.32 17.50 6.05
CA ASN A 84 2.73 17.86 6.16
C ASN A 84 3.41 17.00 7.22
N LYS A 85 4.50 16.35 6.86
CA LYS A 85 5.31 15.58 7.80
C LYS A 85 5.90 16.49 8.87
N THR A 86 5.80 16.07 10.13
CA THR A 86 6.45 16.77 11.25
C THR A 86 7.96 16.59 11.18
N ARG A 87 8.71 17.48 11.83
CA ARG A 87 10.17 17.37 11.94
C ARG A 87 10.60 16.03 12.55
N GLU A 88 9.86 15.53 13.53
CA GLU A 88 10.12 14.23 14.16
C GLU A 88 10.02 13.09 13.14
N GLN A 89 8.98 13.09 12.30
CA GLN A 89 8.79 12.09 11.25
C GLN A 89 9.94 12.12 10.26
N LEU A 90 10.29 13.31 9.74
CA LEU A 90 11.40 13.46 8.79
C LEU A 90 12.73 12.96 9.36
N VAL A 91 13.01 13.24 10.63
CA VAL A 91 14.24 12.76 11.30
C VAL A 91 14.21 11.24 11.45
N LYS A 92 13.08 10.67 11.87
CA LYS A 92 12.92 9.21 11.96
C LYS A 92 13.18 8.55 10.61
N GLU A 93 12.50 9.01 9.55
CA GLU A 93 12.63 8.45 8.21
C GLU A 93 14.08 8.49 7.72
N ALA A 94 14.73 9.64 7.82
CA ALA A 94 16.12 9.81 7.41
C ALA A 94 17.07 8.89 8.20
N SER A 95 16.87 8.75 9.51
CA SER A 95 17.72 7.88 10.34
C SER A 95 17.60 6.39 9.97
N TRP A 96 16.39 5.91 9.68
CA TRP A 96 16.17 4.51 9.31
C TRP A 96 16.65 4.22 7.89
N VAL A 97 16.51 5.18 6.98
CA VAL A 97 17.08 5.10 5.64
C VAL A 97 18.60 5.03 5.69
N ALA A 98 19.26 5.88 6.50
CA ALA A 98 20.71 5.82 6.69
C ALA A 98 21.15 4.48 7.30
N ALA A 99 20.47 4.03 8.37
CA ALA A 99 20.77 2.75 9.01
C ALA A 99 20.60 1.56 8.06
N TYR A 100 19.58 1.58 7.19
CA TYR A 100 19.35 0.56 6.17
C TYR A 100 20.53 0.46 5.19
N LYS A 101 21.03 1.62 4.73
CA LYS A 101 22.20 1.68 3.84
C LYS A 101 23.46 1.16 4.54
N ASP A 102 23.70 1.61 5.77
CA ASP A 102 24.89 1.23 6.54
C ASP A 102 24.92 -0.26 6.88
N GLN A 103 23.76 -0.86 7.13
CA GLN A 103 23.60 -2.28 7.49
C GLN A 103 23.37 -3.19 6.28
N SER A 104 23.72 -2.74 5.07
CA SER A 104 23.62 -3.55 3.84
C SER A 104 22.22 -4.14 3.60
N GLY A 105 21.17 -3.38 3.95
CA GLY A 105 19.78 -3.76 3.72
C GLY A 105 19.13 -4.58 4.83
N VAL A 106 19.78 -4.74 5.99
CA VAL A 106 19.18 -5.36 7.18
C VAL A 106 18.42 -4.31 7.99
N ILE A 107 17.19 -4.63 8.39
CA ILE A 107 16.33 -3.76 9.21
C ILE A 107 16.07 -4.42 10.56
N ASP A 108 16.22 -3.62 11.61
CA ASP A 108 15.99 -4.06 12.99
C ASP A 108 14.53 -3.82 13.42
N ASN A 109 13.97 -4.77 14.18
CA ASN A 109 12.66 -4.65 14.85
C ASN A 109 12.50 -3.41 15.73
N ARG A 110 13.59 -2.75 16.10
CA ARG A 110 13.62 -1.44 16.78
C ARG A 110 12.85 -0.35 16.03
N ILE A 111 12.63 -0.48 14.71
CA ILE A 111 11.80 0.46 13.92
C ILE A 111 10.38 0.63 14.48
N PHE A 112 9.85 -0.41 15.13
CA PHE A 112 8.53 -0.40 15.74
C PHE A 112 8.49 0.15 17.17
N LYS A 113 9.62 0.43 17.83
CA LYS A 113 9.61 0.89 19.24
C LYS A 113 8.90 2.22 19.41
N ARG A 114 9.02 3.12 18.42
CA ARG A 114 8.37 4.43 18.39
C ARG A 114 7.68 4.61 17.04
N LEU A 115 6.47 4.09 16.92
CA LEU A 115 5.62 4.35 15.76
C LEU A 115 5.10 5.78 15.84
N THR A 116 5.32 6.56 14.79
CA THR A 116 4.68 7.86 14.63
C THR A 116 3.22 7.67 14.22
N PRO A 117 2.36 8.69 14.35
CA PRO A 117 0.98 8.60 13.86
C PRO A 117 0.88 8.17 12.39
N GLU A 118 1.83 8.60 11.54
CA GLU A 118 1.86 8.24 10.12
C GLU A 118 2.28 6.78 9.90
N ASP A 119 3.25 6.28 10.67
CA ASP A 119 3.61 4.86 10.60
C ASP A 119 2.41 3.99 10.95
N THR A 120 1.68 4.35 12.01
CA THR A 120 0.49 3.60 12.43
C THR A 120 -0.59 3.64 11.37
N ARG A 121 -0.87 4.81 10.76
CA ARG A 121 -1.84 4.90 9.65
C ARG A 121 -1.44 4.03 8.47
N ALA A 122 -0.17 4.06 8.08
CA ALA A 122 0.31 3.25 6.97
C ALA A 122 0.23 1.75 7.25
N LEU A 123 0.53 1.32 8.47
CA LEU A 123 0.42 -0.09 8.85
C LEU A 123 -1.06 -0.53 8.90
N VAL A 124 -1.95 0.30 9.44
CA VAL A 124 -3.40 0.02 9.46
C VAL A 124 -3.95 -0.07 8.04
N GLU A 125 -3.68 0.93 7.20
CA GLU A 125 -4.16 0.93 5.81
C GLU A 125 -3.63 -0.28 5.04
N PHE A 126 -2.39 -0.67 5.26
CA PHE A 126 -1.80 -1.85 4.64
C PHE A 126 -2.47 -3.16 5.08
N GLU A 127 -2.79 -3.31 6.36
CA GLU A 127 -3.56 -4.48 6.83
C GLU A 127 -4.98 -4.48 6.25
N ASP A 128 -5.65 -3.33 6.25
CA ASP A 128 -7.00 -3.21 5.70
C ASP A 128 -7.00 -3.46 4.17
N GLU A 129 -5.94 -3.07 3.45
CA GLU A 129 -5.76 -3.36 2.02
C GLU A 129 -5.62 -4.86 1.76
N LEU A 130 -4.85 -5.56 2.60
CA LEU A 130 -4.69 -7.01 2.52
C LEU A 130 -6.01 -7.74 2.77
N GLU A 131 -6.81 -7.28 3.73
CA GLU A 131 -8.11 -7.89 4.05
C GLU A 131 -9.10 -7.76 2.88
N ARG A 132 -9.05 -6.66 2.12
CA ARG A 132 -9.96 -6.38 1.00
C ARG A 132 -9.39 -6.66 -0.39
N ALA A 133 -8.26 -7.36 -0.48
CA ALA A 133 -7.54 -7.59 -1.75
C ALA A 133 -8.30 -8.48 -2.76
N GLY A 134 -9.28 -9.27 -2.31
CA GLY A 134 -9.99 -10.20 -3.17
C GLY A 134 -9.03 -11.23 -3.78
N ASP A 135 -9.03 -11.36 -5.12
CA ASP A 135 -8.15 -12.30 -5.82
C ASP A 135 -6.72 -11.77 -6.05
N PHE A 136 -6.43 -10.51 -5.69
CA PHE A 136 -5.07 -9.99 -5.75
C PHE A 136 -4.16 -10.65 -4.71
N LYS A 137 -2.88 -10.80 -5.09
CA LYS A 137 -1.83 -11.27 -4.18
C LYS A 137 -0.75 -10.20 -4.06
N LEU A 138 -0.39 -9.89 -2.82
CA LEU A 138 0.74 -9.01 -2.56
C LEU A 138 2.03 -9.71 -3.01
N VAL A 139 2.69 -9.13 -4.02
CA VAL A 139 3.98 -9.62 -4.54
C VAL A 139 5.17 -8.85 -3.99
N PHE A 140 4.95 -7.65 -3.48
CA PHE A 140 5.94 -6.83 -2.78
C PHE A 140 5.21 -5.79 -1.91
N PRO A 141 5.64 -5.54 -0.66
CA PRO A 141 6.70 -6.26 0.05
C PRO A 141 6.17 -7.54 0.72
N THR A 142 6.95 -8.62 0.68
CA THR A 142 6.76 -9.89 1.41
C THR A 142 8.08 -10.32 2.06
N PRO A 143 8.10 -11.21 3.06
CA PRO A 143 9.36 -11.63 3.70
C PRO A 143 10.39 -12.19 2.71
N GLN A 144 9.93 -12.82 1.62
CA GLN A 144 10.78 -13.42 0.59
C GLN A 144 11.28 -12.39 -0.46
N THR A 145 10.67 -11.22 -0.52
CA THR A 145 10.95 -10.21 -1.57
C THR A 145 11.81 -9.05 -1.08
N THR A 146 12.39 -9.15 0.11
CA THR A 146 13.34 -8.17 0.69
C THR A 146 14.42 -7.74 -0.28
N HIS A 147 14.89 -8.70 -1.07
CA HIS A 147 15.96 -8.53 -2.02
C HIS A 147 15.61 -7.61 -3.20
N TYR A 148 14.33 -7.31 -3.48
CA TYR A 148 13.93 -6.35 -4.53
C TYR A 148 14.21 -4.89 -4.13
N GLN A 149 14.38 -4.60 -2.84
CA GLN A 149 14.72 -3.26 -2.35
C GLN A 149 15.99 -2.69 -3.01
N ARG A 150 16.93 -3.56 -3.41
CA ARG A 150 18.19 -3.18 -4.08
C ARG A 150 17.99 -2.51 -5.45
N TYR A 151 16.84 -2.70 -6.08
CA TYR A 151 16.54 -2.14 -7.41
C TYR A 151 15.93 -0.73 -7.35
N PHE A 152 15.58 -0.25 -6.16
CA PHE A 152 15.16 1.14 -5.99
C PHE A 152 16.38 2.06 -6.06
N ILE A 153 16.24 3.20 -6.75
CA ILE A 153 17.31 4.22 -6.86
C ILE A 153 17.73 4.71 -5.47
N GLU A 154 16.74 4.89 -4.59
CA GLU A 154 16.92 5.26 -3.20
C GLU A 154 15.97 4.43 -2.32
N PRO A 155 16.43 3.90 -1.17
CA PRO A 155 15.57 3.15 -0.28
C PRO A 155 14.51 4.08 0.33
N LEU A 156 13.24 3.69 0.14
CA LEU A 156 12.10 4.41 0.67
C LEU A 156 11.78 3.92 2.08
N TYR A 157 11.67 4.85 3.04
CA TYR A 157 11.34 4.52 4.42
C TYR A 157 10.04 3.69 4.55
N MET A 158 9.01 4.02 3.77
CA MET A 158 7.75 3.26 3.80
C MET A 158 7.94 1.81 3.35
N ASN A 159 8.75 1.58 2.32
CA ASN A 159 9.07 0.22 1.88
C ASN A 159 9.83 -0.53 2.97
N ILE A 160 10.79 0.12 3.64
CA ILE A 160 11.54 -0.43 4.78
C ILE A 160 10.56 -0.83 5.90
N LEU A 161 9.65 0.07 6.29
CA LEU A 161 8.68 -0.15 7.35
C LEU A 161 7.74 -1.32 7.05
N LEU A 162 7.11 -1.33 5.87
CA LEU A 162 6.16 -2.38 5.47
C LEU A 162 6.86 -3.73 5.26
N GLN A 163 8.08 -3.71 4.72
CA GLN A 163 8.90 -4.91 4.57
C GLN A 163 9.22 -5.54 5.92
N GLN A 164 9.65 -4.73 6.89
CA GLN A 164 9.93 -5.23 8.23
C GLN A 164 8.66 -5.69 8.93
N TRP A 165 7.52 -5.04 8.66
CA TRP A 165 6.24 -5.44 9.22
C TRP A 165 5.86 -6.83 8.75
N GLN A 166 5.95 -7.10 7.44
CA GLN A 166 5.69 -8.43 6.87
C GLN A 166 6.60 -9.51 7.47
N ILE A 167 7.90 -9.23 7.65
CA ILE A 167 8.83 -10.16 8.32
C ILE A 167 8.39 -10.44 9.76
N ALA A 168 8.03 -9.39 10.51
CA ALA A 168 7.62 -9.53 11.90
C ALA A 168 6.30 -10.31 12.07
N GLN A 169 5.43 -10.32 11.06
CA GLN A 169 4.13 -10.99 11.08
C GLN A 169 4.11 -12.38 10.42
N GLU A 170 5.24 -12.90 9.92
CA GLU A 170 5.29 -14.18 9.18
C GLU A 170 4.80 -15.39 10.01
N GLY A 171 4.95 -15.32 11.34
CA GLY A 171 4.47 -16.35 12.26
C GLY A 171 3.00 -16.15 12.67
N ASP A 172 2.73 -15.12 13.48
CA ASP A 172 1.41 -14.82 13.99
C ASP A 172 1.06 -13.34 13.79
N ARG A 173 0.27 -13.08 12.75
CA ARG A 173 -0.19 -11.75 12.37
C ARG A 173 -1.19 -11.15 13.37
N SER A 174 -1.85 -11.97 14.18
CA SER A 174 -2.89 -11.51 15.13
C SER A 174 -2.31 -10.61 16.22
N ILE A 175 -1.04 -10.82 16.58
CA ILE A 175 -0.31 -9.99 17.55
C ILE A 175 -0.09 -8.58 16.98
N GLY A 176 0.33 -8.49 15.72
CA GLY A 176 0.51 -7.21 15.02
C GLY A 176 -0.81 -6.44 14.91
N ILE A 177 -1.87 -7.13 14.47
CA ILE A 177 -3.21 -6.53 14.33
C ILE A 177 -3.71 -6.03 15.69
N SER A 178 -3.65 -6.85 16.73
CA SER A 178 -4.07 -6.46 18.10
C SER A 178 -3.32 -5.23 18.61
N ARG A 179 -2.03 -5.12 18.27
CA ARG A 179 -1.22 -3.96 18.62
C ARG A 179 -1.67 -2.69 17.87
N LEU A 180 -1.96 -2.80 16.58
CA LEU A 180 -2.49 -1.68 15.80
C LEU A 180 -3.85 -1.23 16.34
N GLU A 181 -4.75 -2.17 16.63
CA GLU A 181 -6.05 -1.88 17.25
C GLU A 181 -5.91 -1.11 18.58
N GLN A 182 -4.97 -1.50 19.43
CA GLN A 182 -4.70 -0.80 20.68
C GLN A 182 -4.25 0.64 20.44
N LEU A 183 -3.34 0.87 19.49
CA LEU A 183 -2.87 2.20 19.12
C LEU A 183 -4.01 3.06 18.55
N CYS A 184 -4.89 2.47 17.75
CA CYS A 184 -6.09 3.14 17.24
C CYS A 184 -7.03 3.59 18.37
N ARG A 185 -7.30 2.70 19.34
CA ARG A 185 -8.15 3.02 20.52
C ARG A 185 -7.57 4.12 21.40
N GLN A 186 -6.23 4.19 21.49
CA GLN A 186 -5.52 5.23 22.23
C GLN A 186 -5.47 6.58 21.50
N LYS A 187 -6.16 6.73 20.36
CA LYS A 187 -6.15 7.94 19.53
C LYS A 187 -4.75 8.34 19.06
N HIS A 188 -3.83 7.39 18.95
CA HIS A 188 -2.44 7.62 18.52
C HIS A 188 -2.33 8.22 17.11
N MET A 189 -3.39 8.12 16.30
CA MET A 189 -3.47 8.69 14.97
C MET A 189 -4.06 10.11 14.93
N GLN A 190 -4.61 10.62 16.04
CA GLN A 190 -5.11 12.00 16.13
C GLN A 190 -3.91 12.94 16.25
N SER A 191 -3.83 13.91 15.34
CA SER A 191 -2.87 15.01 15.48
C SER A 191 -3.49 16.10 16.33
N ASP A 192 -2.69 16.90 17.06
CA ASP A 192 -3.16 18.07 17.82
C ASP A 192 -3.93 19.10 16.95
N GLN A 193 -3.91 18.94 15.62
CA GLN A 193 -4.68 19.74 14.67
C GLN A 193 -6.14 19.28 14.53
N ASP A 194 -6.44 18.03 14.89
CA ASP A 194 -7.79 17.42 14.79
C ASP A 194 -8.68 17.79 16.01
N GLU A 195 -8.15 18.43 17.06
CA GLU A 195 -8.90 18.90 18.26
C GLU A 195 -9.47 20.33 18.13
N LYS A 196 -9.24 21.03 17.01
CA LYS A 196 -9.69 22.42 16.81
C LYS A 196 -10.94 22.58 15.91
N ILE A 197 -11.81 21.58 15.87
CA ILE A 197 -13.12 21.67 15.21
C ILE A 197 -14.23 21.59 16.25
#